data_AF-A0A845BF91-F1
#
_entry.id   AF-A0A845BF91-F1
#
_cell.length_a   1.000
_cell.length_b   1.000
_cell.length_c   1.000
_cell.angle_alpha   90.00
_cell.angle_beta   90.00
_cell.angle_gamma   90.00
#
_symmetry.space_group_name_H-M   'P 1'
#
loop_
_entity.id
_entity.type
_entity.pdbx_description
1 polymer ?
#
loop_
_entity_poly.entity_id
_entity_poly.type
_entity_poly.pdbx_seq_one_letter_code
_entity_poly.pdbx_strand_id
1 'polypeptide(L)' 'MTPLPRPSLSAETLPARGNIESPMVALFEDACSASAALRRAGLTRWRQSSPGVVVLAPLPGLREQLYAAGALLVVE' A
#
# COMPACT_ATOMS: atom_id res chain seq x y z
N MET A 1 -28.89 1.18 -41.74
CA MET A 1 -27.81 1.02 -40.73
C MET A 1 -28.47 0.57 -39.44
N THR A 2 -28.29 -0.69 -39.06
CA THR A 2 -28.93 -1.28 -37.88
C THR A 2 -28.08 -0.93 -36.65
N PRO A 3 -28.64 -0.34 -35.57
CA PRO A 3 -27.88 0.00 -34.38
C PRO A 3 -27.38 -1.26 -33.68
N LEU A 4 -26.10 -1.30 -33.34
CA LEU A 4 -25.50 -2.39 -32.57
C LEU A 4 -26.06 -2.41 -31.14
N PRO A 5 -26.34 -3.61 -30.58
CA PRO A 5 -26.81 -3.72 -29.21
C PRO A 5 -25.73 -3.21 -28.23
N ARG A 6 -26.18 -2.49 -27.20
CA ARG A 6 -25.31 -1.94 -26.17
C ARG A 6 -24.67 -3.10 -25.37
N PRO A 7 -23.35 -3.08 -25.10
CA PRO A 7 -22.73 -4.13 -24.29
C PRO A 7 -23.38 -4.20 -22.90
N SER A 8 -23.73 -5.40 -22.48
CA SER A 8 -24.31 -5.68 -21.16
C SER A 8 -23.26 -5.54 -20.07
N LEU A 9 -23.63 -4.92 -18.94
CA LEU A 9 -22.77 -4.89 -17.75
C LEU A 9 -22.48 -6.33 -17.30
N SER A 10 -21.22 -6.64 -17.03
CA SER A 10 -20.85 -7.95 -16.47
C SER A 10 -21.49 -8.11 -15.09
N ALA A 11 -22.29 -9.16 -14.92
CA ALA A 11 -22.95 -9.47 -13.65
C ALA A 11 -21.98 -10.07 -12.60
N GLU A 12 -20.70 -10.19 -12.95
CA GLU A 12 -19.65 -10.60 -12.04
C GLU A 12 -19.45 -9.50 -10.99
N THR A 13 -20.15 -9.65 -9.88
CA THR A 13 -19.81 -8.92 -8.67
C THR A 13 -18.45 -9.45 -8.25
N LEU A 14 -17.44 -8.58 -8.24
CA LEU A 14 -16.17 -8.86 -7.58
C LEU A 14 -16.53 -9.52 -6.23
N PRO A 15 -16.00 -10.72 -5.92
CA PRO A 15 -16.30 -11.35 -4.65
C PRO A 15 -16.03 -10.30 -3.58
N ALA A 16 -16.99 -10.13 -2.66
CA ALA A 16 -16.90 -9.22 -1.53
C ALA A 16 -15.73 -9.68 -0.64
N ARG A 17 -14.50 -9.48 -1.12
CA ARG A 17 -13.29 -9.57 -0.34
C ARG A 17 -13.47 -8.44 0.66
N GLY A 18 -13.67 -8.84 1.92
CA GLY A 18 -13.81 -7.92 3.04
C GLY A 18 -12.80 -6.79 2.93
N ASN A 19 -13.23 -5.61 3.38
CA ASN A 19 -12.50 -4.35 3.43
C ASN A 19 -11.16 -4.41 2.69
N ILE A 20 -11.12 -3.99 1.42
CA ILE A 20 -9.87 -3.92 0.65
C ILE A 20 -8.93 -3.04 1.48
N GLU A 21 -8.00 -3.68 2.20
CA GLU A 21 -7.15 -2.96 3.12
C GLU A 21 -6.24 -2.06 2.29
N SER A 22 -6.34 -0.75 2.53
CA SER A 22 -5.58 0.23 1.78
C SER A 22 -4.08 0.05 2.03
N PRO A 23 -3.23 0.23 1.01
CA PRO A 23 -1.78 0.09 1.17
C PRO A 23 -1.25 1.15 2.12
N MET A 24 -0.39 0.75 3.08
CA MET A 24 0.23 1.72 3.98
C MET A 24 1.41 2.42 3.30
N VAL A 25 1.42 3.74 3.37
CA VAL A 25 2.52 4.58 2.88
C VAL A 25 3.24 5.22 4.07
N ALA A 26 4.55 4.99 4.15
CA ALA A 26 5.42 5.61 5.15
C ALA A 26 6.42 6.58 4.53
N LEU A 27 6.56 7.74 5.16
CA LEU A 27 7.57 8.74 4.83
C LEU A 27 8.71 8.70 5.84
N PHE A 28 9.93 8.69 5.33
CA PHE A 28 11.17 8.79 6.07
C PHE A 28 11.98 9.99 5.55
N GLU A 29 12.92 10.46 6.37
CA GLU A 29 13.80 11.57 6.03
C GLU A 29 14.55 11.34 4.70
N ASP A 30 15.04 10.11 4.49
CA ASP A 30 15.81 9.74 3.32
C ASP A 30 15.72 8.23 3.00
N ALA A 31 16.33 7.82 1.88
CA ALA A 31 16.31 6.45 1.41
C ALA A 31 17.10 5.46 2.28
N CYS A 32 18.18 5.91 2.92
CA CYS A 32 18.97 5.11 3.87
C CYS A 32 18.14 4.83 5.12
N SER A 33 17.50 5.86 5.68
CA SER A 33 16.60 5.76 6.83
C SER A 33 15.44 4.80 6.56
N ALA A 34 14.77 4.93 5.41
CA ALA A 34 13.75 3.99 4.97
C ALA A 34 14.27 2.54 4.87
N SER A 35 15.45 2.35 4.28
CA SER A 35 16.05 1.02 4.12
C SER A 35 16.49 0.39 5.45
N ALA A 36 16.96 1.19 6.40
CA ALA A 36 17.29 0.74 7.75
C ALA A 36 16.03 0.38 8.56
N ALA A 37 14.96 1.16 8.42
CA ALA A 37 13.67 0.89 9.05
C ALA A 37 13.06 -0.43 8.56
N LEU A 38 13.03 -0.65 7.23
CA LEU A 38 12.53 -1.89 6.64
C LEU A 38 13.29 -3.13 7.11
N ARG A 39 14.62 -3.04 7.18
CA ARG A 39 15.46 -4.14 7.67
C ARG A 39 15.18 -4.47 9.15
N ARG A 40 15.03 -3.45 10.00
CA ARG A 40 14.73 -3.64 11.43
C ARG A 40 13.35 -4.24 11.66
N ALA A 41 12.37 -3.82 10.87
CA ALA A 41 11.00 -4.30 10.98
C ALA A 41 10.75 -5.64 10.24
N GLY A 42 11.74 -6.17 9.51
CA GLY A 42 11.58 -7.39 8.72
C GLY A 42 10.57 -7.25 7.57
N LEU A 43 10.39 -6.02 7.08
CA LEU A 43 9.35 -5.70 6.10
C LEU A 43 9.90 -5.75 4.68
N THR A 44 9.16 -6.44 3.82
CA THR A 44 9.43 -6.46 2.38
C THR A 44 8.69 -5.31 1.72
N ARG A 45 9.44 -4.39 1.13
CA ARG A 45 8.90 -3.26 0.37
C ARG A 45 8.16 -3.75 -0.87
N TRP A 46 6.92 -3.30 -1.04
CA TRP A 46 6.13 -3.61 -2.24
C TRP A 46 6.51 -2.75 -3.43
N ARG A 47 6.69 -1.44 -3.22
CA ARG A 47 7.13 -0.51 -4.26
C ARG A 47 7.92 0.64 -3.65
N GLN A 48 8.95 1.09 -4.34
CA GLN A 48 9.58 2.38 -4.07
C GLN A 48 8.93 3.41 -5.00
N SER A 49 8.24 4.41 -4.43
CA SER A 49 7.66 5.49 -5.22
C SER A 49 8.64 6.66 -5.39
N SER A 50 9.46 6.93 -4.36
CA SER A 50 10.51 7.96 -4.33
C SER A 50 11.50 7.71 -3.18
N PRO A 51 12.67 8.38 -3.12
CA PRO A 51 13.57 8.32 -1.96
C PRO A 51 12.83 8.70 -0.67
N GLY A 52 12.95 7.90 0.38
CA GLY A 52 12.27 8.13 1.66
C GLY A 52 10.79 7.71 1.70
N VAL A 53 10.17 7.34 0.57
CA VAL A 53 8.75 6.89 0.55
C VAL A 53 8.67 5.39 0.29
N VAL A 54 7.98 4.69 1.20
CA VAL A 54 7.78 3.24 1.13
C VAL A 54 6.30 2.94 1.10
N VAL A 55 5.89 2.11 0.13
CA VAL A 55 4.55 1.52 0.07
C VAL A 55 4.62 0.06 0.53
N LEU A 56 3.74 -0.31 1.46
CA LEU A 56 3.70 -1.61 2.13
C LEU A 56 2.29 -2.18 2.09
N ALA A 57 2.20 -3.51 2.04
CA ALA A 57 0.94 -4.19 2.28
C ALA A 57 0.50 -3.94 3.74
N PRO A 58 -0.79 -3.72 3.99
CA PRO A 58 -1.31 -3.58 5.34
C PRO A 58 -1.06 -4.87 6.12
N LEU A 59 -0.53 -4.72 7.33
CA LEU A 59 -0.35 -5.80 8.29
C LEU A 59 -0.81 -5.31 9.67
N PRO A 60 -1.35 -6.18 10.53
CA PRO A 60 -1.71 -5.80 11.89
C PRO A 60 -0.51 -5.23 12.65
N GLY A 61 -0.68 -4.03 13.23
CA GLY A 61 0.38 -3.35 14.01
C GLY A 61 1.49 -2.71 13.18
N LEU A 62 1.36 -2.68 11.85
CA LEU A 62 2.39 -2.14 10.95
C LEU A 62 2.63 -0.65 11.17
N ARG A 63 1.57 0.12 11.44
CA ARG A 63 1.65 1.55 11.68
C ARG A 63 2.58 1.86 12.87
N GLU A 64 2.36 1.19 13.99
CA GLU A 64 3.15 1.35 15.22
C GLU A 64 4.61 0.93 15.00
N GLN A 65 4.82 -0.17 14.27
CA GLN A 65 6.16 -0.63 13.90
C GLN A 65 6.91 0.38 13.03
N LEU A 66 6.22 1.01 12.08
CA LEU A 66 6.82 2.02 11.20
C LEU A 66 7.21 3.27 11.98
N TYR A 67 6.37 3.75 12.89
CA TYR A 67 6.73 4.86 13.78
C TYR A 67 7.89 4.51 14.70
N ALA A 68 7.89 3.33 15.31
CA ALA A 68 9.01 2.86 16.13
C ALA A 68 10.32 2.72 15.32
N ALA A 69 10.22 2.46 14.02
CA ALA A 69 11.34 2.38 13.11
C ALA A 69 11.86 3.75 12.63
N GLY A 70 11.14 4.85 12.94
CA GLY A 70 11.53 6.22 12.60
C GLY A 70 10.77 6.84 11.43
N ALA A 71 9.58 6.35 11.10
CA ALA A 71 8.72 7.01 10.12
C ALA A 71 8.25 8.38 10.65
N LEU A 72 8.26 9.38 9.77
CA LEU A 72 7.76 10.73 10.04
C LEU A 72 6.23 10.80 9.90
N LEU A 73 5.69 10.06 8.94
CA LEU A 73 4.27 9.99 8.64
C LEU A 73 3.90 8.61 8.12
N VAL A 74 2.75 8.09 8.55
CA VAL A 74 2.15 6.86 8.04
C VAL A 74 0.69 7.14 7.68
N VAL A 75 0.29 6.81 6.45
CA VAL A 75 -1.09 6.96 5.94
C VAL A 75 -1.56 5.67 5.28
N GLU A 76 -2.88 5.45 5.31
CA GLU A 76 -3.59 4.32 4.68
C GLU A 76 -4.24 4.76 3.35
#